data_AF-A0A1V3JT96-F1
#
_entry.id   AF-A0A1V3JT96-F1
#
_cell.length_a   1.000
_cell.length_b   1.000
_cell.length_c   1.000
_cell.angle_alpha   90.00
_cell.angle_beta   90.00
_cell.angle_gamma   90.00
#
_symmetry.space_group_name_H-M   'P 1'
#
loop_
_entity.id
_entity.type
_entity.pdbx_description
1 polymer ?
#
loop_
_entity_poly.entity_id
_entity_poly.type
_entity_poly.pdbx_seq_one_letter_code
_entity_poly.pdbx_strand_id
1 'polypeptide(L)'
;MMKKLTALLFIVTVILTNSACSKASFREEFFKHRPCAEVKYRCLPENQEKTMIDPSKPYVLSAEEWTRIEQDKTLRMYKEISQMLEIYYPGFWEGVTDLQVKIDWVKQAHELTKKYSRYPKLRGELENMAMICSILGINFDQDPKYKFIIDKFKNSDSPSVFGDVLDYLRFEVLEKDFDDGGVHYNTWSLRGVQEGMPKITRHIPDFYTESKPQNQKENLYKAYKKWLQAGGVHDL
;
A
#
# COMPACT_ATOMS: atom_id res chain seq x y z
N MET A 1 -77.33 3.52 -40.12
CA MET A 1 -76.78 4.08 -38.87
C MET A 1 -75.66 3.22 -38.22
N MET A 2 -75.25 2.06 -38.77
CA MET A 2 -74.19 1.21 -38.19
C MET A 2 -72.77 1.43 -38.76
N LYS A 3 -72.61 2.00 -39.97
CA LYS A 3 -71.28 2.19 -40.60
C LYS A 3 -70.47 3.35 -40.01
N LYS A 4 -71.13 4.36 -39.42
CA LYS A 4 -70.44 5.52 -38.80
C LYS A 4 -69.89 5.20 -37.40
N LEU A 5 -70.53 4.28 -36.66
CA LEU A 5 -70.04 3.82 -35.35
C LEU A 5 -68.80 2.92 -35.47
N THR A 6 -68.72 2.09 -36.51
CA THR A 6 -67.55 1.21 -36.74
C THR A 6 -66.31 1.99 -37.16
N ALA A 7 -66.47 3.04 -37.99
CA ALA A 7 -65.36 3.91 -38.37
C ALA A 7 -64.82 4.73 -37.18
N LEU A 8 -65.69 5.20 -36.28
CA LEU A 8 -65.26 5.93 -35.09
C LEU A 8 -64.50 5.03 -34.10
N LEU A 9 -64.95 3.78 -33.89
CA LEU A 9 -64.26 2.82 -33.03
C LEU A 9 -62.88 2.43 -33.58
N PHE A 10 -62.74 2.33 -34.91
CA PHE A 10 -61.46 2.04 -35.56
C PHE A 10 -60.48 3.21 -35.44
N ILE A 11 -60.95 4.45 -35.57
CA ILE A 11 -60.11 5.64 -35.43
C ILE A 11 -59.64 5.81 -33.97
N VAL A 12 -60.54 5.59 -32.99
CA VAL A 12 -60.18 5.67 -31.56
C VAL A 12 -59.20 4.56 -31.15
N THR A 13 -59.32 3.34 -31.70
CA THR A 13 -58.35 2.26 -31.45
C THR A 13 -57.00 2.51 -32.11
N VAL A 14 -56.94 3.08 -33.32
CA VAL A 14 -55.67 3.44 -33.99
C VAL A 14 -54.95 4.61 -33.30
N ILE A 15 -55.68 5.54 -32.68
CA ILE A 15 -55.08 6.65 -31.92
C ILE A 15 -54.58 6.17 -30.55
N LEU A 16 -55.32 5.29 -29.87
CA LEU A 16 -54.90 4.74 -28.56
C LEU A 16 -53.74 3.74 -28.65
N THR A 17 -53.54 3.05 -29.77
CA THR A 17 -52.38 2.16 -29.98
C THR A 17 -51.12 2.88 -30.46
N ASN A 18 -51.24 4.11 -31.01
CA ASN A 18 -50.10 4.93 -31.43
C ASN A 18 -49.69 6.01 -30.42
N SER A 19 -50.45 6.20 -29.33
CA SER A 19 -50.03 7.03 -28.19
C SER A 19 -49.22 6.26 -27.13
N ALA A 20 -48.79 5.03 -27.44
CA ALA A 20 -47.63 4.45 -26.77
C ALA A 20 -46.38 5.14 -27.33
N CYS A 21 -46.17 6.40 -26.91
CA CYS A 21 -44.83 6.98 -26.88
C CYS A 21 -43.99 6.00 -26.06
N SER A 22 -43.29 5.11 -26.76
CA SER A 22 -42.24 4.29 -26.18
C SER A 22 -41.35 5.24 -25.40
N LYS A 23 -41.24 5.05 -24.09
CA LYS A 23 -40.16 5.68 -23.32
C LYS A 23 -38.88 5.44 -24.12
N ALA A 24 -38.13 6.51 -24.39
CA ALA A 24 -36.84 6.39 -25.05
C ALA A 24 -36.08 5.25 -24.38
N SER A 25 -35.56 4.33 -25.19
CA SER A 25 -34.86 3.19 -24.62
C SER A 25 -33.70 3.73 -23.78
N PHE A 26 -33.35 3.06 -22.66
CA PHE A 26 -32.19 3.45 -21.84
C PHE A 26 -30.95 3.74 -22.70
N ARG A 27 -30.79 2.99 -23.79
CA ARG A 27 -29.74 3.17 -24.78
C ARG A 27 -29.75 4.56 -25.41
N GLU A 28 -30.90 5.05 -25.87
CA GLU A 28 -31.03 6.36 -26.52
C GLU A 28 -30.76 7.52 -25.54
N GLU A 29 -31.27 7.42 -24.31
CA GLU A 29 -31.01 8.42 -23.25
C GLU A 29 -29.52 8.45 -22.88
N PHE A 30 -28.89 7.27 -22.79
CA PHE A 30 -27.49 7.09 -22.42
C PHE A 30 -26.50 7.64 -23.46
N PHE A 31 -26.86 7.66 -24.74
CA PHE A 31 -25.99 8.14 -25.83
C PHE A 31 -26.20 9.61 -26.20
N LYS A 32 -27.30 10.25 -25.78
CA LYS A 32 -27.65 11.63 -26.15
C LYS A 32 -26.71 12.70 -25.60
N HIS A 33 -25.98 12.40 -24.52
CA HIS A 33 -25.15 13.38 -23.80
C HIS A 33 -23.64 13.06 -23.82
N ARG A 34 -23.18 12.14 -24.68
CA ARG A 34 -21.76 11.81 -24.73
C ARG A 34 -20.99 12.71 -25.71
N PRO A 35 -19.83 13.28 -25.29
CA PRO A 35 -18.99 14.10 -26.16
C PRO A 35 -18.15 13.30 -27.18
N CYS A 36 -18.19 11.95 -27.15
CA CYS A 36 -17.37 11.09 -28.01
C CYS A 36 -18.22 10.29 -29.00
N ALA A 37 -17.72 10.13 -30.23
CA ALA A 37 -18.37 9.37 -31.30
C ALA A 37 -18.59 7.89 -30.93
N GLU A 38 -19.66 7.30 -31.47
CA GLU A 38 -20.12 5.93 -31.19
C GLU A 38 -18.97 4.91 -31.36
N VAL A 39 -18.65 4.18 -30.30
CA VAL A 39 -17.64 3.11 -30.34
C VAL A 39 -18.20 1.98 -31.21
N LYS A 40 -17.72 1.87 -32.45
CA LYS A 40 -18.05 0.75 -33.33
C LYS A 40 -17.36 -0.50 -32.81
N TYR A 41 -18.11 -1.38 -32.16
CA TYR A 41 -17.64 -2.71 -31.82
C TYR A 41 -17.43 -3.50 -33.10
N ARG A 42 -16.17 -3.83 -33.40
CA ARG A 42 -15.84 -4.86 -34.39
C ARG A 42 -15.94 -6.19 -33.66
N CYS A 43 -16.88 -7.04 -34.03
CA CYS A 43 -16.86 -8.43 -33.59
C CYS A 43 -15.57 -9.06 -34.10
N LEU A 44 -14.75 -9.58 -33.19
CA LEU A 44 -13.62 -10.41 -33.56
C LEU A 44 -14.16 -11.74 -34.11
N PRO A 45 -13.49 -12.35 -35.10
CA PRO A 45 -13.89 -13.66 -35.60
C PRO A 45 -13.91 -14.68 -34.45
N GLU A 46 -14.98 -15.46 -34.40
CA GLU A 46 -15.40 -16.36 -33.30
C GLU A 46 -14.48 -17.57 -33.07
N ASN A 47 -13.21 -17.50 -33.47
CA ASN A 47 -12.31 -18.65 -33.48
C ASN A 47 -10.90 -18.31 -32.99
N GLN A 48 -10.82 -17.79 -31.77
CA GLN A 48 -9.68 -17.99 -30.85
C GLN A 48 -10.19 -17.92 -29.39
N GLU A 49 -11.32 -18.57 -29.08
CA GLU A 49 -11.67 -18.79 -27.68
C GLU A 49 -10.60 -19.69 -27.06
N LYS A 50 -9.69 -19.08 -26.30
CA LYS A 50 -9.10 -19.79 -25.15
C LYS A 50 -10.28 -20.41 -24.41
N THR A 51 -10.18 -21.69 -24.11
CA THR A 51 -11.18 -22.49 -23.38
C THR A 51 -11.94 -21.62 -22.39
N MET A 52 -13.21 -21.33 -22.70
CA MET A 52 -14.07 -20.58 -21.78
C MET A 52 -14.04 -21.27 -20.42
N ILE A 53 -13.89 -20.47 -19.37
CA ILE A 53 -13.87 -20.94 -17.98
C ILE A 53 -15.15 -21.74 -17.76
N ASP A 54 -15.04 -23.05 -17.52
CA ASP A 54 -16.15 -23.93 -17.20
C ASP A 54 -16.79 -23.46 -15.88
N PRO A 55 -17.98 -22.84 -15.90
CA PRO A 55 -18.59 -22.27 -14.71
C PRO A 55 -19.12 -23.37 -13.76
N SER A 56 -19.13 -24.64 -14.20
CA SER A 56 -19.52 -25.78 -13.37
C SER A 56 -18.39 -26.28 -12.45
N LYS A 57 -17.16 -25.77 -12.63
CA LYS A 57 -16.00 -26.13 -11.81
C LYS A 57 -15.39 -24.89 -11.16
N PRO A 58 -14.90 -25.00 -9.90
CA PRO A 58 -14.16 -23.91 -9.27
C PRO A 58 -12.94 -23.55 -10.12
N TYR A 59 -12.74 -22.26 -10.38
CA TYR A 59 -11.53 -21.80 -11.03
C TYR A 59 -10.32 -22.07 -10.13
N VAL A 60 -9.35 -22.82 -10.63
CA VAL A 60 -8.09 -23.11 -9.93
C VAL A 60 -6.99 -22.32 -10.61
N LEU A 61 -6.37 -21.42 -9.85
CA LEU A 61 -5.23 -20.63 -10.33
C LEU A 61 -4.08 -21.54 -10.72
N SER A 62 -3.54 -21.31 -11.92
CA SER A 62 -2.29 -21.92 -12.38
C SER A 62 -1.10 -21.43 -11.55
N ALA A 63 0.02 -22.15 -11.62
CA ALA A 63 1.27 -21.74 -10.97
C ALA A 63 1.77 -20.37 -11.48
N GLU A 64 1.55 -20.07 -12.76
CA GLU A 64 1.90 -18.78 -13.38
C GLU A 64 1.05 -17.65 -12.81
N GLU A 65 -0.24 -17.86 -12.62
CA GLU A 65 -1.13 -16.87 -12.02
C GLU A 65 -0.81 -16.62 -10.55
N TRP A 66 -0.52 -17.68 -9.78
CA TRP A 66 -0.03 -17.53 -8.41
C TRP A 66 1.27 -16.72 -8.36
N THR A 67 2.20 -16.98 -9.27
CA THR A 67 3.47 -16.24 -9.36
C THR A 67 3.23 -14.77 -9.67
N ARG A 68 2.35 -14.47 -10.62
CA ARG A 68 1.97 -13.07 -10.95
C ARG A 68 1.32 -12.36 -9.76
N ILE A 69 0.40 -13.03 -9.06
CA ILE A 69 -0.25 -12.47 -7.86
C ILE A 69 0.79 -12.11 -6.80
N GLU A 70 1.79 -12.96 -6.57
CA GLU A 70 2.84 -12.71 -5.58
C GLU A 70 3.78 -11.58 -5.99
N GLN A 71 4.11 -11.48 -7.28
CA GLN A 71 4.86 -10.35 -7.83
C GLN A 71 4.09 -9.04 -7.68
N ASP A 72 2.80 -9.03 -8.00
CA ASP A 72 1.94 -7.84 -7.88
C ASP A 72 1.79 -7.40 -6.41
N LYS A 73 1.64 -8.34 -5.48
CA LYS A 73 1.64 -8.06 -4.03
C LYS A 73 2.96 -7.45 -3.57
N THR A 74 4.09 -8.02 -4.01
CA THR A 74 5.41 -7.52 -3.66
C THR A 74 5.64 -6.11 -4.19
N LEU A 75 5.27 -5.86 -5.46
CA LEU A 75 5.37 -4.55 -6.09
C LEU A 75 4.50 -3.51 -5.36
N ARG A 76 3.27 -3.87 -5.01
CA ARG A 76 2.39 -3.00 -4.22
C ARG A 76 3.01 -2.67 -2.87
N MET A 77 3.53 -3.68 -2.16
CA MET A 77 4.20 -3.48 -0.88
C MET A 77 5.38 -2.51 -1.01
N TYR A 78 6.20 -2.62 -2.05
CA TYR A 78 7.32 -1.68 -2.27
C TYR A 78 6.85 -0.25 -2.49
N LYS A 79 5.78 -0.05 -3.27
CA LYS A 79 5.18 1.27 -3.48
C LYS A 79 4.57 1.84 -2.18
N GLU A 80 3.95 0.99 -1.36
CA GLU A 80 3.41 1.41 -0.05
C GLU A 80 4.52 1.82 0.92
N ILE A 81 5.62 1.06 0.95
CA ILE A 81 6.78 1.37 1.80
C ILE A 81 7.52 2.61 1.31
N SER A 82 7.62 2.83 -0.01
CA SER A 82 8.22 4.08 -0.50
C SER A 82 7.42 5.30 -0.05
N GLN A 83 6.08 5.22 -0.04
CA GLN A 83 5.25 6.28 0.51
C GLN A 83 5.33 6.38 2.04
N MET A 84 5.45 5.27 2.75
CA MET A 84 5.70 5.26 4.19
C MET A 84 6.94 6.08 4.55
N LEU A 85 8.03 5.91 3.79
CA LEU A 85 9.27 6.67 4.01
C LEU A 85 9.08 8.18 3.80
N GLU A 86 8.28 8.60 2.83
CA GLU A 86 7.95 10.02 2.63
C GLU A 86 7.13 10.59 3.81
N ILE A 87 6.22 9.80 4.38
CA ILE A 87 5.44 10.20 5.56
C ILE A 87 6.35 10.31 6.80
N TYR A 88 7.25 9.35 6.96
CA TYR A 88 8.10 9.24 8.13
C TYR A 88 9.27 10.23 8.12
N TYR A 89 9.77 10.52 6.93
CA TYR A 89 10.90 11.41 6.66
C TYR A 89 10.53 12.35 5.50
N PRO A 90 9.78 13.44 5.77
CA PRO A 90 9.35 14.36 4.71
C PRO A 90 10.53 14.88 3.89
N GLY A 91 10.44 14.79 2.56
CA GLY A 91 11.54 15.13 1.65
C GLY A 91 12.53 13.99 1.39
N PHE A 92 12.27 12.78 1.88
CA PHE A 92 13.14 11.63 1.61
C PHE A 92 13.35 11.38 0.12
N TRP A 93 12.32 11.61 -0.70
CA TRP A 93 12.39 11.51 -2.16
C TRP A 93 12.53 12.87 -2.85
N GLU A 94 13.03 13.91 -2.19
CA GLU A 94 13.24 15.22 -2.81
C GLU A 94 14.08 15.10 -4.09
N GLY A 95 13.56 15.64 -5.19
CA GLY A 95 14.19 15.55 -6.52
C GLY A 95 14.02 14.19 -7.24
N VAL A 96 13.42 13.17 -6.61
CA VAL A 96 13.19 11.85 -7.23
C VAL A 96 11.75 11.73 -7.75
N THR A 97 11.59 11.90 -9.05
CA THR A 97 10.27 11.81 -9.73
C THR A 97 9.95 10.40 -10.25
N ASP A 98 10.97 9.60 -10.56
CA ASP A 98 10.78 8.26 -11.10
C ASP A 98 10.39 7.26 -9.99
N LEU A 99 9.19 6.69 -10.10
CA LEU A 99 8.69 5.69 -9.17
C LEU A 99 9.54 4.42 -9.18
N GLN A 100 10.13 4.05 -10.33
CA GLN A 100 10.96 2.85 -10.44
C GLN A 100 12.22 2.97 -9.58
N VAL A 101 12.82 4.16 -9.50
CA VAL A 101 13.96 4.43 -8.61
C VAL A 101 13.58 4.19 -7.14
N LYS A 102 12.40 4.64 -6.72
CA LYS A 102 11.91 4.44 -5.34
C LYS A 102 11.67 2.95 -5.07
N ILE A 103 11.09 2.24 -6.03
CA ILE A 103 10.85 0.79 -5.95
C ILE A 103 12.17 0.02 -5.85
N ASP A 104 13.15 0.35 -6.68
CA ASP A 104 14.45 -0.32 -6.70
C ASP A 104 15.25 -0.07 -5.42
N TRP A 105 15.08 1.11 -4.82
CA TRP A 105 15.64 1.40 -3.50
C TRP A 105 15.02 0.52 -2.41
N VAL A 106 13.68 0.41 -2.36
CA VAL A 106 13.00 -0.46 -1.37
C VAL A 106 13.33 -1.93 -1.61
N LYS A 107 13.50 -2.35 -2.87
CA LYS A 107 13.95 -3.70 -3.22
C LYS A 107 15.35 -3.98 -2.64
N GLN A 108 16.27 -3.03 -2.70
CA GLN A 108 17.60 -3.18 -2.07
C GLN A 108 17.50 -3.32 -0.56
N ALA A 109 16.64 -2.53 0.10
CA ALA A 109 16.39 -2.68 1.53
C ALA A 109 15.82 -4.07 1.85
N HIS A 110 14.97 -4.62 0.97
CA HIS A 110 14.46 -5.98 1.11
C HIS A 110 15.53 -7.06 0.97
N GLU A 111 16.52 -6.88 0.10
CA GLU A 111 17.66 -7.81 0.06
C GLU A 111 18.46 -7.79 1.38
N LEU A 112 18.61 -6.61 2.02
CA LEU A 112 19.20 -6.53 3.36
C LEU A 112 18.31 -7.19 4.42
N THR A 113 16.98 -7.02 4.36
CA THR A 113 16.04 -7.73 5.24
C THR A 113 16.20 -9.24 5.09
N LYS A 114 16.28 -9.76 3.87
CA LYS A 114 16.50 -11.21 3.61
C LYS A 114 17.84 -11.70 4.15
N LYS A 115 18.87 -10.86 4.10
CA LYS A 115 20.21 -11.18 4.57
C LYS A 115 20.31 -11.25 6.09
N TYR A 116 19.59 -10.39 6.81
CA TYR A 116 19.79 -10.20 8.25
C TYR A 116 18.60 -10.59 9.12
N SER A 117 17.37 -10.62 8.59
CA SER A 117 16.19 -10.99 9.36
C SER A 117 16.03 -12.51 9.42
N ARG A 118 15.61 -13.01 10.59
CA ARG A 118 15.16 -14.40 10.74
C ARG A 118 13.77 -14.62 10.10
N TYR A 119 13.01 -13.54 9.88
CA TYR A 119 11.63 -13.58 9.39
C TYR A 119 11.40 -12.64 8.21
N PRO A 120 12.17 -12.77 7.10
CA PRO A 120 12.20 -11.76 6.04
C PRO A 120 10.91 -11.63 5.22
N LYS A 121 9.95 -12.55 5.41
CA LYS A 121 8.62 -12.48 4.80
C LYS A 121 7.65 -11.59 5.57
N LEU A 122 7.98 -11.20 6.80
CA LEU A 122 7.14 -10.30 7.59
C LEU A 122 7.34 -8.88 7.08
N ARG A 123 6.24 -8.22 6.71
CA ARG A 123 6.26 -6.83 6.25
C ARG A 123 6.96 -5.89 7.24
N GLY A 124 6.71 -6.06 8.54
CA GLY A 124 7.32 -5.23 9.58
C GLY A 124 8.85 -5.27 9.59
N GLU A 125 9.45 -6.42 9.22
CA GLU A 125 10.91 -6.55 9.11
C GLU A 125 11.46 -5.72 7.94
N LEU A 126 10.74 -5.68 6.82
CA LEU A 126 11.10 -4.82 5.70
C LEU A 126 10.88 -3.34 6.04
N GLU A 127 9.76 -2.99 6.67
CA GLU A 127 9.48 -1.61 7.09
C GLU A 127 10.58 -1.09 8.03
N ASN A 128 10.97 -1.88 9.05
CA ASN A 128 12.07 -1.53 9.95
C ASN A 128 13.41 -1.40 9.23
N MET A 129 13.77 -2.36 8.37
CA MET A 129 15.02 -2.28 7.60
C MET A 129 15.04 -1.07 6.66
N ALA A 130 13.93 -0.76 5.99
CA ALA A 130 13.80 0.41 5.14
C ALA A 130 13.99 1.71 5.93
N MET A 131 13.44 1.80 7.15
CA MET A 131 13.65 2.94 8.04
C MET A 131 15.09 3.02 8.59
N ILE A 132 15.75 1.89 8.84
CA ILE A 132 17.18 1.90 9.20
C ILE A 132 18.01 2.42 8.02
N CYS A 133 17.73 1.92 6.82
CA CYS A 133 18.41 2.34 5.59
C CYS A 133 18.15 3.82 5.25
N SER A 134 17.01 4.40 5.63
CA SER A 134 16.75 5.83 5.41
C SER A 134 17.59 6.72 6.33
N ILE A 135 17.98 6.23 7.51
CA ILE A 135 18.84 6.96 8.46
C ILE A 135 20.32 6.78 8.13
N LEU A 136 20.73 5.56 7.77
CA LEU A 136 22.14 5.19 7.62
C LEU A 136 22.63 5.14 6.17
N GLY A 137 21.71 5.14 5.21
CA GLY A 137 21.97 4.86 3.79
C GLY A 137 21.82 3.37 3.44
N ILE A 138 21.46 3.11 2.18
CA ILE A 138 21.15 1.75 1.68
C ILE A 138 22.33 0.77 1.70
N ASN A 139 23.56 1.27 1.83
CA ASN A 139 24.79 0.48 1.83
C ASN A 139 25.49 0.47 3.21
N PHE A 140 24.77 0.80 4.28
CA PHE A 140 25.36 0.90 5.63
C PHE A 140 26.04 -0.41 6.08
N ASP A 141 25.58 -1.56 5.59
CA ASP A 141 26.10 -2.88 5.95
C ASP A 141 27.52 -3.15 5.41
N GLN A 142 28.03 -2.29 4.53
CA GLN A 142 29.39 -2.30 4.01
C GLN A 142 30.32 -1.32 4.73
N ASP A 143 29.78 -0.39 5.52
CA ASP A 143 30.58 0.61 6.22
C ASP A 143 31.02 0.06 7.60
N PRO A 144 32.34 -0.05 7.87
CA PRO A 144 32.87 -0.54 9.14
C PRO A 144 32.36 0.25 10.36
N LYS A 145 31.97 1.52 10.18
CA LYS A 145 31.40 2.35 11.25
C LYS A 145 30.13 1.73 11.85
N TYR A 146 29.33 1.04 11.05
CA TYR A 146 28.06 0.44 11.48
C TYR A 146 28.19 -1.06 11.81
N LYS A 147 29.43 -1.56 11.97
CA LYS A 147 29.67 -2.97 12.31
C LYS A 147 28.89 -3.44 13.55
N PHE A 148 28.75 -2.59 14.56
CA PHE A 148 27.99 -2.91 15.78
C PHE A 148 26.53 -3.27 15.50
N ILE A 149 25.90 -2.62 14.51
CA ILE A 149 24.51 -2.92 14.09
C ILE A 149 24.45 -4.31 13.44
N ILE A 150 25.41 -4.60 12.56
CA ILE A 150 25.50 -5.89 11.88
C ILE A 150 25.76 -7.02 12.90
N ASP A 151 26.63 -6.76 13.86
CA ASP A 151 26.91 -7.71 14.94
C ASP A 151 25.65 -7.93 15.80
N LYS A 152 24.88 -6.88 16.10
CA LYS A 152 23.59 -7.01 16.80
C LYS A 152 22.57 -7.85 16.02
N PHE A 153 22.41 -7.62 14.71
CA PHE A 153 21.49 -8.43 13.88
C PHE A 153 21.84 -9.92 13.90
N LYS A 154 23.14 -10.25 13.88
CA LYS A 154 23.61 -11.64 13.85
C LYS A 154 23.51 -12.34 15.20
N ASN A 155 23.78 -11.60 16.27
CA ASN A 155 23.98 -12.18 17.61
C ASN A 155 22.75 -12.07 18.50
N SER A 156 21.76 -11.23 18.17
CA SER A 156 20.54 -11.11 18.96
C SER A 156 19.54 -12.23 18.65
N ASP A 157 18.95 -12.81 19.69
CA ASP A 157 17.79 -13.69 19.59
C ASP A 157 16.46 -12.94 19.68
N SER A 158 16.49 -11.61 19.86
CA SER A 158 15.29 -10.78 19.93
C SER A 158 14.52 -10.85 18.60
N PRO A 159 13.23 -11.22 18.61
CA PRO A 159 12.39 -11.12 17.42
C PRO A 159 12.13 -9.66 17.00
N SER A 160 12.52 -8.69 17.85
CA SER A 160 12.36 -7.26 17.61
C SER A 160 13.69 -6.55 17.29
N VAL A 161 14.76 -7.29 16.96
CA VAL A 161 16.12 -6.73 16.83
C VAL A 161 16.20 -5.54 15.86
N PHE A 162 15.46 -5.56 14.75
CA PHE A 162 15.41 -4.41 13.83
C PHE A 162 14.68 -3.22 14.45
N GLY A 163 13.60 -3.46 15.21
CA GLY A 163 12.92 -2.42 15.98
C GLY A 163 13.84 -1.81 17.04
N ASP A 164 14.58 -2.64 17.79
CA ASP A 164 15.55 -2.16 18.79
C ASP A 164 16.65 -1.29 18.16
N VAL A 165 17.16 -1.67 16.98
CA VAL A 165 18.14 -0.85 16.24
C VAL A 165 17.51 0.44 15.74
N LEU A 166 16.29 0.40 15.21
CA LEU A 166 15.59 1.59 14.76
C LEU A 166 15.33 2.56 15.92
N ASP A 167 14.92 2.05 17.08
CA ASP A 167 14.70 2.86 18.29
C ASP A 167 15.99 3.52 18.77
N TYR A 168 17.12 2.81 18.73
CA TYR A 168 18.43 3.42 18.99
C TYR A 168 18.71 4.58 18.03
N LEU A 169 18.54 4.38 16.74
CA LEU A 169 18.84 5.40 15.73
C LEU A 169 17.91 6.61 15.87
N ARG A 170 16.62 6.39 16.12
CA ARG A 170 15.67 7.48 16.32
C ARG A 170 15.97 8.25 17.60
N PHE A 171 16.25 7.56 18.70
CA PHE A 171 16.52 8.19 19.98
C PHE A 171 17.90 8.87 20.00
N GLU A 172 18.98 8.14 19.75
CA GLU A 172 20.34 8.65 19.91
C GLU A 172 20.80 9.50 18.72
N VAL A 173 20.49 9.11 17.47
CA VAL A 173 21.03 9.77 16.26
C VAL A 173 20.12 10.89 15.76
N LEU A 174 18.80 10.67 15.73
CA LEU A 174 17.84 11.68 15.27
C LEU A 174 17.28 12.56 16.40
N GLU A 175 17.74 12.34 17.63
CA GLU A 175 17.31 13.07 18.83
C GLU A 175 15.78 13.11 19.02
N LYS A 176 15.09 12.05 18.62
CA LYS A 176 13.64 11.93 18.85
C LYS A 176 13.35 11.48 20.26
N ASP A 177 12.28 12.03 20.84
CA ASP A 177 11.78 11.63 22.17
C ASP A 177 10.65 10.61 22.07
N PHE A 178 10.16 10.33 20.87
CA PHE A 178 9.05 9.41 20.61
C PHE A 178 9.39 8.42 19.50
N ASP A 179 8.90 7.18 19.63
CA ASP A 179 8.92 6.19 18.56
C ASP A 179 8.00 6.59 17.39
N ASP A 180 7.98 5.80 16.32
CA ASP A 180 7.13 6.07 15.15
C ASP A 180 5.62 5.83 15.41
N GLY A 181 5.29 5.16 16.52
CA GLY A 181 3.96 5.07 17.10
C GLY A 181 3.61 6.25 18.00
N GLY A 182 4.51 7.20 18.22
CA GLY A 182 4.32 8.34 19.12
C GLY A 182 4.38 7.98 20.61
N VAL A 183 4.95 6.84 20.98
CA VAL A 183 5.20 6.45 22.38
C VAL A 183 6.48 7.11 22.86
N HIS A 184 6.45 7.73 24.04
CA HIS A 184 7.61 8.40 24.60
C HIS A 184 8.70 7.39 24.98
N TYR A 185 9.92 7.63 24.51
CA TYR A 185 11.06 6.80 24.86
C TYR A 185 11.37 6.91 26.36
N ASN A 186 11.62 5.76 26.98
CA ASN A 186 11.91 5.63 28.40
C ASN A 186 12.69 4.33 28.68
N THR A 187 13.01 4.08 29.96
CA THR A 187 13.76 2.88 30.39
C THR A 187 13.09 1.56 29.99
N TRP A 188 11.76 1.51 29.88
CA TRP A 188 11.04 0.31 29.43
C TRP A 188 11.06 0.14 27.91
N SER A 189 10.74 1.18 27.14
CA SER A 189 10.70 1.08 25.67
C SER A 189 12.09 0.81 25.09
N LEU A 190 13.15 1.38 25.68
CA LEU A 190 14.53 1.21 25.24
C LEU A 190 15.24 -0.01 25.85
N ARG A 191 14.55 -0.89 26.57
CA ARG A 191 15.17 -2.03 27.26
C ARG A 191 15.92 -2.98 26.32
N GLY A 192 15.40 -3.20 25.10
CA GLY A 192 16.03 -4.05 24.08
C GLY A 192 17.16 -3.36 23.33
N VAL A 193 17.23 -2.03 23.41
CA VAL A 193 18.23 -1.22 22.71
C VAL A 193 19.62 -1.43 23.30
N GLN A 194 19.74 -1.43 24.62
CA GLN A 194 21.01 -1.35 25.33
C GLN A 194 21.93 -2.57 25.11
N GLU A 195 21.37 -3.73 24.78
CA GLU A 195 22.15 -4.95 24.57
C GLU A 195 22.86 -4.92 23.19
N GLY A 196 24.19 -4.98 23.19
CA GLY A 196 24.98 -5.04 21.95
C GLY A 196 25.04 -3.75 21.14
N MET A 197 24.52 -2.64 21.68
CA MET A 197 24.61 -1.31 21.07
C MET A 197 25.60 -0.41 21.83
N PRO A 198 26.15 0.63 21.18
CA PRO A 198 26.93 1.64 21.88
C PRO A 198 26.08 2.31 22.97
N LYS A 199 26.76 2.78 24.01
CA LYS A 199 26.11 3.45 25.14
C LYS A 199 25.36 4.69 24.64
N ILE A 200 24.08 4.77 25.00
CA ILE A 200 23.25 5.97 24.81
C ILE A 200 23.85 7.13 25.61
N THR A 201 24.01 8.29 24.98
CA THR A 201 24.60 9.48 25.62
C THR A 201 23.54 10.42 26.17
N ARG A 202 22.32 10.37 25.61
CA ARG A 202 21.17 11.17 26.06
C ARG A 202 20.56 10.63 27.37
N HIS A 203 19.94 11.51 28.16
CA HIS A 203 19.14 11.09 29.33
C HIS A 203 17.97 10.23 28.88
N ILE A 204 17.80 9.05 29.48
CA ILE A 204 16.67 8.17 29.24
C ILE A 204 15.64 8.43 30.35
N PRO A 205 14.44 8.94 30.03
CA PRO A 205 13.38 9.14 31.02
C PRO A 205 13.03 7.84 31.74
N ASP A 206 12.88 7.88 33.06
CA ASP A 206 12.39 6.73 33.81
C ASP A 206 10.92 6.41 33.49
N PHE A 207 10.63 5.13 33.25
CA PHE A 207 9.28 4.68 32.90
C PHE A 207 8.23 4.97 33.97
N TYR A 208 8.58 4.90 35.26
CA TYR A 208 7.63 5.07 36.35
C TYR A 208 7.40 6.53 36.73
N THR A 209 8.40 7.39 36.53
CA THR A 209 8.41 8.76 37.07
C THR A 209 8.44 9.87 36.02
N GLU A 210 8.97 9.62 34.83
CA GLU A 210 9.18 10.64 33.79
C GLU A 210 8.48 10.32 32.46
N SER A 211 7.69 9.23 32.41
CA SER A 211 6.98 8.84 31.19
C SER A 211 5.89 9.85 30.83
N LYS A 212 5.80 10.16 29.53
CA LYS A 212 4.82 11.08 28.96
C LYS A 212 3.72 10.31 28.23
N PRO A 213 2.50 10.87 28.14
CA PRO A 213 1.45 10.26 27.33
C PRO A 213 1.86 10.19 25.86
N GLN A 214 1.25 9.26 25.14
CA GLN A 214 1.46 9.09 23.70
C GLN A 214 1.14 10.40 22.94
N ASN A 215 2.03 10.81 22.05
CA ASN A 215 1.86 12.00 21.24
C ASN A 215 1.28 11.65 19.85
N GLN A 216 0.04 12.06 19.60
CA GLN A 216 -0.64 11.78 18.34
C GLN A 216 -0.02 12.49 17.13
N LYS A 217 0.71 13.60 17.33
CA LYS A 217 1.41 14.30 16.25
C LYS A 217 2.68 13.57 15.82
N GLU A 218 3.31 12.83 16.73
CA GLU A 218 4.51 12.01 16.47
C GLU A 218 4.16 10.60 15.98
N ASN A 219 2.87 10.21 15.99
CA ASN A 219 2.42 8.90 15.55
C ASN A 219 2.33 8.84 14.01
N LEU A 220 3.49 8.72 13.38
CA LEU A 220 3.65 8.61 11.92
C LEU A 220 3.05 7.31 11.39
N TYR A 221 3.09 6.23 12.19
CA TYR A 221 2.42 4.96 11.85
C TYR A 221 0.93 5.16 11.60
N LYS A 222 0.25 5.92 12.47
CA LYS A 222 -1.18 6.23 12.31
C LYS A 222 -1.45 7.09 11.07
N ALA A 223 -0.56 8.02 10.75
CA ALA A 223 -0.68 8.82 9.52
C ALA A 223 -0.57 7.92 8.27
N TYR A 224 0.41 7.03 8.25
CA TYR A 224 0.58 6.03 7.19
C TYR A 224 -0.60 5.07 7.08
N LYS A 225 -1.13 4.55 8.21
CA LYS A 225 -2.32 3.69 8.21
C LYS A 225 -3.56 4.39 7.66
N LYS A 226 -3.74 5.68 7.95
CA LYS A 226 -4.83 6.47 7.36
C LYS A 226 -4.66 6.62 5.85
N TRP A 227 -3.43 6.87 5.37
CA TRP A 227 -3.16 6.93 3.94
C TRP A 227 -3.46 5.60 3.23
N LEU A 228 -3.05 4.46 3.80
CA LEU A 228 -3.39 3.14 3.28
C LEU A 228 -4.91 2.92 3.21
N GLN A 229 -5.65 3.34 4.24
CA GLN A 229 -7.12 3.23 4.29
C GLN A 229 -7.83 4.13 3.28
N ALA A 230 -7.22 5.25 2.90
CA ALA A 230 -7.79 6.22 1.96
C ALA A 230 -7.62 5.85 0.47
N GLY A 231 -7.06 4.67 0.16
CA GLY A 231 -6.84 4.20 -1.21
C GLY A 231 -5.40 3.81 -1.50
N GLY A 232 -4.44 4.24 -0.67
CA GLY A 232 -3.03 3.88 -0.80
C GLY A 232 -2.50 4.11 -2.21
N VAL A 233 -1.86 3.08 -2.77
CA VAL A 233 -1.22 3.10 -4.10
C VAL A 233 -2.22 2.99 -5.27
N HIS A 234 -3.53 2.85 -5.00
CA HIS A 234 -4.51 2.73 -6.08
C HIS A 234 -4.72 4.02 -6.89
N ASP A 235 -4.18 5.15 -6.42
CA ASP A 235 -4.28 6.48 -7.04
C ASP A 235 -2.93 7.06 -7.54
N LEU A 236 -1.87 6.23 -7.63
CA LEU A 236 -0.53 6.62 -8.14
C LEU A 236 -0.18 5.97 -9.50
#